data_AF-N6UV31-F1
#
_entry.id   AF-N6UV31-F1
#
_cell.length_a   1.000
_cell.length_b   1.000
_cell.length_c   1.000
_cell.angle_alpha   90.00
_cell.angle_beta   90.00
_cell.angle_gamma   90.00
#
_symmetry.space_group_name_H-M   'P 1'
#
loop_
_entity.id
_entity.type
_entity.pdbx_description
1 polymer ?
#
loop_
_entity_poly.entity_id
_entity_poly.type
_entity_poly.pdbx_seq_one_letter_code
_entity_poly.pdbx_strand_id
1 'polypeptide(L)'
;MVLLPLIEGLLEFPIETNQCISPISQLLTALRFYATGSHLDSIADYMGMHSTTAVRIIPKVSRAIASLYTRFIKLPVTEQESSRAMRNFYDIARFPHVIGAIDCTHVKIVSP
;
A
#
# COMPACT_ATOMS: atom_id res chain seq x y z
N MET A 1 13.29 5.36 -9.47
CA MET A 1 12.17 4.40 -9.64
C MET A 1 10.89 5.14 -9.33
N VAL A 2 10.08 5.46 -10.35
CA VAL A 2 8.79 6.15 -10.15
C VAL A 2 7.71 5.07 -10.00
N LEU A 3 6.82 5.19 -9.01
CA LEU A 3 5.80 4.18 -8.69
C LEU A 3 4.70 4.08 -9.76
N LEU A 4 4.35 5.21 -10.39
CA LEU A 4 3.24 5.30 -11.36
C LEU A 4 3.36 4.29 -12.52
N PRO A 5 4.49 4.19 -13.26
CA PRO A 5 4.63 3.22 -14.35
C PRO A 5 4.45 1.76 -13.96
N LEU A 6 4.57 1.42 -12.67
CA LEU A 6 4.42 0.04 -12.18
C LEU A 6 2.95 -0.34 -11.99
N ILE A 7 2.06 0.63 -11.81
CA ILE A 7 0.66 0.41 -11.43
C ILE A 7 -0.34 1.09 -12.36
N GLU A 8 0.12 1.93 -13.30
CA GLU A 8 -0.71 2.76 -14.18
C GLU A 8 -1.78 1.96 -14.92
N GLY A 9 -1.40 0.84 -15.56
CA GLY A 9 -2.36 -0.02 -16.27
C GLY A 9 -3.41 -0.68 -15.37
N LEU A 10 -3.22 -0.70 -14.05
CA LEU A 10 -4.24 -1.15 -13.07
C LEU A 10 -5.17 -0.01 -12.62
N LEU A 11 -4.79 1.24 -12.90
CA LEU A 11 -5.52 2.45 -12.53
C LEU A 11 -6.32 3.04 -13.69
N GLU A 12 -5.92 2.76 -14.93
CA GLU A 12 -6.65 3.15 -16.13
C GLU A 12 -8.08 2.59 -16.15
N PHE A 13 -8.99 3.36 -16.75
CA PHE A 13 -10.35 2.93 -17.00
C PHE A 13 -10.46 2.45 -18.45
N PRO A 14 -11.13 1.31 -18.71
CA PRO A 14 -11.21 0.74 -20.06
C PRO A 14 -12.12 1.51 -21.02
N ILE A 15 -12.76 2.60 -20.57
CA ILE A 15 -13.73 3.37 -21.34
C ILE A 15 -13.44 4.86 -21.17
N GLU A 16 -13.30 5.60 -22.27
CA GLU A 16 -13.09 7.06 -22.29
C GLU A 16 -14.40 7.86 -22.14
N THR A 17 -15.34 7.40 -21.33
CA THR A 17 -16.57 8.14 -21.08
C THR A 17 -16.62 8.63 -19.63
N ASN A 18 -16.95 9.92 -19.48
CA ASN A 18 -17.28 10.60 -18.22
C ASN A 18 -16.08 10.96 -17.30
N GLN A 19 -15.27 11.96 -17.71
CA GLN A 19 -14.27 12.63 -16.85
C GLN A 19 -13.48 11.68 -15.94
N CYS A 20 -12.91 10.61 -16.53
CA CYS A 20 -12.18 9.62 -15.75
C CYS A 20 -10.98 10.27 -15.05
N ILE A 21 -10.86 10.03 -13.75
CA ILE A 21 -9.73 10.54 -12.96
C ILE A 21 -8.46 9.83 -13.43
N SER A 22 -7.47 10.62 -13.84
CA SER A 22 -6.20 10.09 -14.35
C SER A 22 -5.50 9.17 -13.32
N PRO A 23 -4.73 8.15 -13.76
CA PRO A 23 -3.93 7.30 -12.88
C PRO A 23 -3.04 8.09 -11.91
N ILE A 24 -2.44 9.19 -12.38
CA ILE A 24 -1.62 10.06 -11.53
C ILE A 24 -2.44 10.78 -10.46
N SER A 25 -3.62 11.31 -10.78
CA SER A 25 -4.52 11.92 -9.79
C SER A 25 -5.01 10.89 -8.77
N GLN A 26 -5.31 9.67 -9.20
CA GLN A 26 -5.65 8.56 -8.30
C GLN A 26 -4.49 8.27 -7.32
N LEU A 27 -3.28 8.12 -7.85
CA LEU A 27 -2.07 7.87 -7.03
C LEU A 27 -1.82 8.99 -6.02
N LEU A 28 -1.85 10.25 -6.45
CA LEU A 28 -1.61 11.40 -5.59
C LEU A 28 -2.65 11.52 -4.46
N THR A 29 -3.91 11.18 -4.75
CA THR A 29 -4.98 11.15 -3.74
C THR A 29 -4.67 10.14 -2.64
N ALA A 30 -4.26 8.93 -3.02
CA ALA A 30 -3.90 7.88 -2.06
C ALA A 30 -2.64 8.22 -1.26
N LEU A 31 -1.60 8.75 -1.91
CA LEU A 31 -0.36 9.16 -1.23
C LEU A 31 -0.62 10.30 -0.23
N ARG A 32 -1.48 11.26 -0.57
CA ARG A 32 -1.90 12.32 0.36
C ARG A 32 -2.58 11.72 1.58
N PHE A 33 -3.52 10.80 1.39
CA PHE A 33 -4.17 10.09 2.50
C PHE A 33 -3.16 9.39 3.40
N TYR A 34 -2.19 8.65 2.84
CA TYR A 34 -1.17 7.96 3.64
C TYR A 34 -0.25 8.92 4.40
N ALA A 35 0.10 10.06 3.78
CA ALA A 35 1.01 11.02 4.37
C ALA A 35 0.38 11.82 5.53
N THR A 36 -0.91 12.13 5.44
CA THR A 36 -1.56 13.04 6.40
C THR A 36 -2.51 12.35 7.37
N GLY A 37 -3.05 11.17 7.02
CA GLY A 37 -4.12 10.52 7.78
C GLY A 37 -5.36 11.40 7.96
N SER A 38 -5.54 12.42 7.10
CA SER A 38 -6.61 13.41 7.23
C SER A 38 -7.98 12.82 6.89
N HIS A 39 -9.03 13.55 7.28
CA HIS A 39 -10.39 13.20 6.90
C HIS A 39 -10.56 13.15 5.38
N LEU A 40 -11.40 12.22 4.91
CA LEU A 40 -11.62 11.98 3.49
C LEU A 40 -12.19 13.21 2.77
N ASP A 41 -13.08 13.96 3.42
CA ASP A 41 -13.64 15.19 2.84
C ASP A 41 -12.55 16.23 2.59
N SER A 42 -11.63 16.45 3.53
CA SER A 42 -10.52 17.39 3.34
C SER A 42 -9.58 16.99 2.19
N ILE A 43 -9.38 15.68 2.00
CA ILE A 43 -8.56 15.17 0.89
C ILE A 43 -9.31 15.31 -0.44
N ALA A 44 -10.60 15.01 -0.44
CA ALA A 44 -11.45 15.09 -1.62
C ALA A 44 -11.59 16.54 -2.11
N ASP A 45 -11.82 17.48 -1.19
CA ASP A 45 -11.87 18.92 -1.44
C ASP A 45 -10.55 19.42 -2.04
N TYR A 46 -9.42 19.03 -1.45
CA TYR A 46 -8.10 19.41 -1.96
C TYR A 46 -7.86 18.89 -3.37
N MET A 47 -8.29 17.66 -3.66
CA MET A 47 -8.10 17.03 -4.96
C MET A 47 -9.19 17.40 -5.98
N GLY A 48 -10.16 18.24 -5.60
CA GLY A 48 -11.25 18.68 -6.48
C GLY A 48 -12.20 17.54 -6.86
N MET A 49 -12.45 16.59 -5.97
CA MET A 49 -13.34 15.44 -6.22
C MET A 49 -14.32 15.23 -5.07
N HIS A 50 -15.37 14.45 -5.32
CA HIS A 50 -16.29 14.06 -4.26
C HIS A 50 -15.66 13.01 -3.33
N SER A 51 -16.00 13.03 -2.04
CA SER A 51 -15.42 12.11 -1.04
C SER A 51 -15.73 10.64 -1.34
N THR A 52 -16.89 10.35 -1.90
CA THR A 52 -17.24 9.00 -2.41
C THR A 52 -16.29 8.49 -3.48
N THR A 53 -15.67 9.39 -4.24
CA THR A 53 -14.65 9.04 -5.25
C THR A 53 -13.31 8.78 -4.59
N ALA A 54 -12.88 9.63 -3.66
CA ALA A 54 -11.64 9.42 -2.90
C ALA A 54 -11.63 8.09 -2.15
N VAL A 55 -12.75 7.73 -1.51
CA VAL A 55 -12.96 6.45 -0.81
C VAL A 55 -12.78 5.24 -1.72
N ARG A 56 -13.09 5.35 -3.02
CA ARG A 56 -12.89 4.26 -4.00
C ARG A 56 -11.46 4.22 -4.52
N ILE A 57 -10.83 5.39 -4.69
CA ILE A 57 -9.47 5.52 -5.20
C ILE A 57 -8.44 4.93 -4.23
N ILE A 58 -8.52 5.28 -2.94
CA ILE A 58 -7.53 4.86 -1.94
C ILE A 58 -7.34 3.33 -1.93
N PRO A 59 -8.38 2.48 -1.76
CA PRO A 59 -8.22 1.02 -1.78
C PRO A 59 -7.89 0.46 -3.16
N LYS A 60 -8.26 1.15 -4.27
CA LYS A 60 -7.84 0.75 -5.62
C LYS A 60 -6.32 0.90 -5.76
N VAL A 61 -5.78 2.05 -5.38
CA VAL A 61 -4.32 2.31 -5.39
C VAL A 61 -3.59 1.40 -4.40
N SER A 62 -4.10 1.22 -3.17
CA SER A 62 -3.52 0.28 -2.20
C SER A 62 -3.36 -1.13 -2.76
N ARG A 63 -4.39 -1.65 -3.43
CA ARG A 63 -4.34 -2.99 -4.04
C ARG A 63 -3.38 -3.06 -5.22
N ALA A 64 -3.32 -2.00 -6.04
CA ALA A 64 -2.38 -1.92 -7.15
C ALA A 64 -0.92 -1.88 -6.68
N ILE A 65 -0.64 -1.20 -5.56
CA ILE A 65 0.69 -1.23 -4.94
C ILE A 65 0.96 -2.61 -4.32
N ALA A 66 -0.01 -3.17 -3.59
CA ALA A 66 0.14 -4.46 -2.95
C ALA A 66 0.38 -5.60 -3.94
N SER A 67 -0.16 -5.53 -5.17
CA SER A 67 0.09 -6.54 -6.21
C SER A 67 1.57 -6.65 -6.62
N LEU A 68 2.37 -5.60 -6.36
CA LEU A 68 3.81 -5.60 -6.61
C LEU A 68 4.61 -6.39 -5.58
N TYR A 69 3.98 -6.96 -4.54
CA TYR A 69 4.69 -7.63 -3.45
C TYR A 69 5.63 -8.74 -3.93
N THR A 70 5.24 -9.55 -4.91
CA THR A 70 6.07 -10.66 -5.44
C THR A 70 7.39 -10.17 -6.06
N ARG A 71 7.38 -8.93 -6.58
CA ARG A 71 8.55 -8.29 -7.20
C ARG A 71 9.52 -7.76 -6.16
N PHE A 72 9.02 -7.15 -5.09
CA PHE A 72 9.84 -6.38 -4.14
C PHE A 72 10.03 -7.04 -2.76
N ILE A 73 9.09 -7.88 -2.33
CA ILE A 73 9.15 -8.58 -1.05
C ILE A 73 9.63 -10.02 -1.33
N LYS A 74 10.81 -10.35 -0.81
CA LYS A 74 11.37 -11.71 -0.85
C LYS A 74 11.23 -12.35 0.52
N LEU A 75 10.31 -13.30 0.61
CA LEU A 75 10.18 -14.17 1.77
C LEU A 75 11.06 -15.42 1.56
N PRO A 76 11.57 -16.03 2.63
CA PRO A 76 12.20 -17.35 2.52
C PRO A 76 11.15 -18.34 2.01
N VAL A 77 11.43 -19.00 0.88
CA VAL A 77 10.50 -19.93 0.22
C VAL A 77 10.94 -21.37 0.44
N THR A 78 12.24 -21.60 0.54
CA THR A 78 12.81 -22.94 0.76
C THR A 78 13.03 -23.21 2.25
N GLU A 79 12.97 -24.49 2.64
CA GLU A 79 13.31 -24.95 4.00
C GLU A 79 14.70 -24.49 4.45
N GLN A 80 15.65 -24.43 3.52
CA GLN A 80 17.02 -23.98 3.79
C GLN A 80 17.07 -22.48 4.11
N GLU A 81 16.34 -21.66 3.34
CA GLU A 81 16.24 -20.22 3.61
C GLU A 81 15.50 -19.94 4.91
N SER A 82 14.41 -20.65 5.18
CA SER A 82 13.64 -20.55 6.43
C SER A 82 14.51 -20.93 7.64
N SER A 83 15.23 -22.05 7.56
CA SER A 83 16.17 -22.48 8.60
C SER A 83 17.26 -21.46 8.86
N ARG A 84 17.79 -20.84 7.80
CA ARG A 84 18.77 -19.77 7.92
C ARG A 84 18.17 -18.52 8.57
N ALA A 85 16.97 -18.09 8.15
CA ALA A 85 16.29 -16.93 8.73
C ALA A 85 16.02 -17.14 10.23
N MET A 86 15.50 -18.31 10.61
CA MET A 86 15.25 -18.67 12.02
C MET A 86 16.51 -18.62 12.87
N ARG A 87 17.63 -19.17 12.38
CA ARG A 87 18.92 -19.09 13.09
C ARG A 87 19.35 -17.65 13.29
N ASN A 88 19.26 -16.81 12.25
CA ASN A 88 19.66 -15.41 12.34
C ASN A 88 18.84 -14.63 13.40
N PHE A 89 17.51 -14.80 13.44
CA PHE A 89 16.68 -14.17 14.47
C PHE A 89 17.00 -14.70 15.88
N TYR A 90 17.26 -16.01 15.99
CA TYR A 90 17.66 -16.63 17.25
C TYR A 90 19.03 -16.15 17.75
N ASP A 91 19.98 -15.91 16.86
CA ASP A 91 21.32 -15.45 17.24
C ASP A 91 21.33 -13.99 17.69
N ILE A 92 20.44 -13.16 17.15
CA ILE A 92 20.29 -11.75 17.54
C ILE A 92 19.63 -11.62 18.92
N ALA A 93 18.47 -12.26 19.12
CA ALA A 93 17.63 -11.99 20.29
C ALA A 93 17.00 -13.24 20.91
N ARG A 94 17.49 -14.44 20.55
CA ARG A 94 16.91 -15.72 20.98
C ARG A 94 15.43 -15.86 20.64
N PHE A 95 14.99 -15.25 19.54
CA PHE A 95 13.61 -15.33 19.10
C PHE A 95 13.43 -16.59 18.22
N PRO A 96 12.81 -17.67 18.72
CA PRO A 96 12.70 -18.91 17.96
C PRO A 96 11.62 -18.82 16.89
N HIS A 97 11.77 -19.61 15.81
CA HIS A 97 10.76 -19.82 14.77
C HIS A 97 10.32 -18.55 14.00
N VAL A 98 11.18 -17.52 13.94
CA VAL A 98 10.93 -16.29 13.17
C VAL A 98 11.63 -16.37 11.82
N ILE A 99 10.87 -16.20 10.73
CA ILE A 99 11.40 -16.22 9.36
C ILE A 99 11.46 -14.83 8.70
N GLY A 100 10.92 -13.81 9.38
CA GLY A 100 10.85 -12.43 8.92
C GLY A 100 10.16 -11.55 9.96
N ALA A 101 10.28 -10.24 9.79
CA ALA A 101 9.62 -9.25 10.63
C ALA A 101 8.93 -8.22 9.73
N ILE A 102 7.75 -7.76 10.15
CA ILE A 102 7.02 -6.68 9.52
C ILE A 102 6.92 -5.57 10.56
N ASP A 103 7.43 -4.39 10.22
CA ASP A 103 7.26 -3.21 11.07
C ASP A 103 5.82 -2.70 10.95
N CYS A 104 5.19 -2.42 12.09
CA CYS A 104 3.79 -2.01 12.16
C CYS A 104 3.70 -0.58 12.72
N THR A 105 2.75 0.19 12.21
CA THR A 105 2.38 1.47 12.81
C THR A 105 1.28 1.27 13.84
N HIS A 106 1.48 1.76 15.07
CA HIS A 106 0.42 1.80 16.08
C HIS A 106 -0.60 2.89 15.72
N VAL A 107 -1.80 2.49 15.31
CA VAL A 107 -2.93 3.40 15.09
C VAL A 107 -3.78 3.43 16.36
N LYS A 108 -3.92 4.61 16.97
CA LYS A 108 -4.77 4.80 18.15
C LYS A 108 -6.24 4.63 17.74
N ILE A 109 -6.91 3.63 18.31
CA ILE A 109 -8.36 3.48 18.19
C ILE A 109 -9.01 4.44 19.20
N VAL A 110 -9.85 5.35 18.71
CA VAL A 110 -10.68 6.22 19.56
C VAL A 110 -11.96 5.47 19.88
N SER A 111 -12.32 5.36 21.16
CA SER A 111 -13.59 4.76 21.60
C SER A 111 -14.77 5.55 21.01
N PRO A 112 -15.89 4.89 20.64
CA PRO A 112 -17.09 5.55 20.11
C PRO A 112 -17.65 6.64 21.03
#